data_AF-A0A7Y2NS46-F1
#
_entry.id   AF-A0A7Y2NS46-F1
#
_cell.length_a   1.000
_cell.length_b   1.000
_cell.length_c   1.000
_cell.angle_alpha   90.00
_cell.angle_beta   90.00
_cell.angle_gamma   90.00
#
_symmetry.space_group_name_H-M   'P 1'
#
loop_
_entity.id
_entity.type
_entity.pdbx_description
1 polymer ?
#
loop_
_entity_poly.entity_id
_entity_poly.type
_entity_poly.pdbx_seq_one_letter_code
_entity_poly.pdbx_strand_id
1 'polypeptide(L)'
;LNTSLALEEMGVLEKFGVEMIGAKREAIEMAEDRKLFREAMDRIGLENPRATIVAAPKGPSGRYDIPKGLEQALAALEDVGLPAIIRPAFTLGGTGGGVAYNRDEYFEICRRGLEASPVAQILIDESLLGWKEFEMEVVRDRADNAIIVCSIENVDPMGVHTGDSITVAPALTLTDKEYQMMRSASIAVLREIGVETGGSNVQWAVNPDDGRMVVIEMNPRVSRSSALASKATGFPIAKIAAKLAVGYTLDELDNDITKVTPASFEPTIDYVVTKIPRFAFEKFPGSEPNLTTAMKSVGEAMAIGRTFHESVQKALASLETGLTGFDEIDIPGAPDVAAITAALSKQTPDRLRTIAQAMRHGLSDDDIQAVTAFDPWFLARIREIIDAEE
;
A
#
# COMPACT_ATOMS: atom_id res chain seq x y z
N LEU A 1 -4.10 -17.34 -9.39
CA LEU A 1 -3.88 -17.95 -8.06
C LEU A 1 -5.04 -18.88 -7.70
N ASN A 2 -6.25 -18.36 -7.41
CA ASN A 2 -7.39 -19.20 -6.97
C ASN A 2 -7.69 -20.40 -7.87
N THR A 3 -7.69 -20.24 -9.20
CA THR A 3 -7.90 -21.37 -10.12
C THR A 3 -6.80 -22.43 -10.00
N SER A 4 -5.53 -22.03 -9.83
CA SER A 4 -4.41 -22.95 -9.67
C SER A 4 -4.52 -23.74 -8.36
N LEU A 5 -4.84 -23.05 -7.25
CA LEU A 5 -5.06 -23.69 -5.94
C LEU A 5 -6.26 -24.64 -5.98
N ALA A 6 -7.37 -24.24 -6.60
CA ALA A 6 -8.55 -25.10 -6.73
C ALA A 6 -8.25 -26.36 -7.56
N LEU A 7 -7.50 -26.25 -8.66
CA LEU A 7 -7.08 -27.42 -9.46
C LEU A 7 -6.20 -28.38 -8.66
N GLU A 8 -5.32 -27.84 -7.82
CA GLU A 8 -4.46 -28.63 -6.95
C GLU A 8 -5.23 -29.31 -5.82
N GLU A 9 -6.12 -28.58 -5.16
CA GLU A 9 -7.01 -29.10 -4.11
C GLU A 9 -7.92 -30.23 -4.65
N MET A 10 -8.38 -30.10 -5.90
CA MET A 10 -9.16 -31.15 -6.58
C MET A 10 -8.30 -32.36 -7.03
N GLY A 11 -6.98 -32.34 -6.82
CA GLY A 11 -6.06 -33.37 -7.29
C GLY A 11 -5.94 -33.45 -8.83
N VAL A 12 -6.40 -32.42 -9.55
CA VAL A 12 -6.40 -32.40 -11.02
C VAL A 12 -4.96 -32.30 -11.53
N LEU A 13 -4.12 -31.48 -10.89
CA LEU A 13 -2.73 -31.34 -11.28
C LEU A 13 -1.97 -32.67 -11.17
N GLU A 14 -2.10 -33.36 -10.04
CA GLU A 14 -1.50 -34.68 -9.82
C GLU A 14 -2.02 -35.72 -10.82
N LYS A 15 -3.34 -35.80 -11.01
CA LYS A 15 -3.99 -36.75 -11.93
C LYS A 15 -3.45 -36.66 -13.36
N PHE A 16 -3.09 -35.46 -13.82
CA PHE A 16 -2.60 -35.22 -15.17
C PHE A 16 -1.08 -35.00 -15.23
N GLY A 17 -0.35 -35.16 -14.12
CA GLY A 17 1.10 -34.94 -14.07
C GLY A 17 1.52 -33.50 -14.42
N VAL A 18 0.71 -32.51 -14.04
CA VAL A 18 0.97 -31.09 -14.29
C VAL A 18 1.77 -30.52 -13.12
N GLU A 19 2.98 -30.03 -13.39
CA GLU A 19 3.80 -29.36 -12.38
C GLU A 19 3.46 -27.87 -12.28
N MET A 20 3.31 -27.37 -11.05
CA MET A 20 3.24 -25.94 -10.76
C MET A 20 4.64 -25.33 -10.72
N ILE A 21 4.91 -24.34 -11.57
CA ILE A 21 6.19 -23.63 -11.67
C ILE A 21 6.03 -22.15 -11.28
N GLY A 22 7.13 -21.47 -10.99
CA GLY A 22 7.16 -20.07 -10.57
C GLY A 22 6.99 -19.92 -9.06
N ALA A 23 5.77 -20.17 -8.56
CA ALA A 23 5.44 -20.23 -7.15
C ALA A 23 4.66 -21.50 -6.84
N LYS A 24 5.08 -22.23 -5.80
CA LYS A 24 4.41 -23.47 -5.33
C LYS A 24 3.20 -23.12 -4.46
N ARG A 25 2.33 -24.11 -4.22
CA ARG A 25 1.12 -23.97 -3.39
C ARG A 25 1.39 -23.33 -2.04
N GLU A 26 2.38 -23.86 -1.34
CA GLU A 26 2.74 -23.49 0.02
C GLU A 26 3.12 -22.01 0.09
N ALA A 27 3.87 -21.53 -0.92
CA ALA A 27 4.25 -20.12 -1.02
C ALA A 27 3.05 -19.22 -1.30
N ILE A 28 2.13 -19.64 -2.17
CA ILE A 28 0.91 -18.87 -2.48
C ILE A 28 0.00 -18.81 -1.24
N GLU A 29 -0.24 -19.94 -0.58
CA GLU A 29 -1.08 -20.00 0.63
C GLU A 29 -0.46 -19.20 1.79
N MET A 30 0.86 -19.30 1.99
CA MET A 30 1.54 -18.56 3.06
C MET A 30 1.49 -17.04 2.86
N ALA A 31 1.52 -16.57 1.61
CA ALA A 31 1.41 -15.14 1.31
C ALA A 31 -0.02 -14.60 1.35
N GLU A 32 -0.99 -15.35 0.80
CA GLU A 32 -2.39 -14.90 0.67
C GLU A 32 -3.18 -15.08 1.97
N ASP A 33 -2.83 -16.05 2.82
CA ASP A 33 -3.41 -16.18 4.17
C ASP A 33 -2.71 -15.23 5.14
N ARG A 34 -3.42 -14.20 5.59
CA ARG A 34 -2.89 -13.17 6.51
C ARG A 34 -2.32 -13.73 7.81
N LYS A 35 -2.88 -14.84 8.32
CA LYS A 35 -2.39 -15.45 9.57
C LYS A 35 -1.07 -16.15 9.31
N LEU A 36 -0.98 -16.94 8.23
CA LEU A 36 0.25 -17.63 7.85
C LEU A 36 1.36 -16.62 7.51
N PHE A 37 1.01 -15.54 6.80
CA PHE A 37 1.94 -14.45 6.50
C PHE A 37 2.49 -13.82 7.78
N ARG A 38 1.63 -13.46 8.73
CA ARG A 38 2.06 -12.89 10.03
C ARG A 38 2.99 -13.84 10.78
N GLU A 39 2.61 -15.11 10.90
CA GLU A 39 3.46 -16.13 11.53
C GLU A 39 4.80 -16.30 10.81
N ALA A 40 4.84 -16.11 9.49
CA ALA A 40 6.08 -16.16 8.70
C ALA A 40 6.99 -14.96 8.98
N MET A 41 6.42 -13.76 8.98
CA MET A 41 7.15 -12.53 9.31
C MET A 41 7.69 -12.54 10.74
N ASP A 42 6.92 -13.08 11.71
CA ASP A 42 7.36 -13.26 13.10
C ASP A 42 8.60 -14.17 13.18
N ARG A 43 8.70 -15.22 12.36
CA ARG A 43 9.87 -16.12 12.34
C ARG A 43 11.15 -15.44 11.87
N ILE A 44 11.03 -14.46 10.96
CA ILE A 44 12.17 -13.69 10.45
C ILE A 44 12.36 -12.34 11.16
N GLY A 45 11.61 -12.08 12.23
CA GLY A 45 11.74 -10.89 13.06
C GLY A 45 11.29 -9.60 12.38
N LEU A 46 10.37 -9.69 11.41
CA LEU A 46 9.78 -8.52 10.76
C LEU A 46 8.47 -8.15 11.44
N GLU A 47 8.35 -6.88 11.81
CA GLU A 47 7.13 -6.36 12.42
C GLU A 47 6.00 -6.28 11.42
N ASN A 48 4.82 -6.73 11.85
CA ASN A 48 3.54 -6.47 11.20
C ASN A 48 2.78 -5.40 12.00
N PRO A 49 1.75 -4.77 11.41
CA PRO A 49 0.81 -3.96 12.17
C PRO A 49 0.28 -4.77 13.36
N ARG A 50 0.34 -4.20 14.57
CA ARG A 50 -0.19 -4.83 15.78
C ARG A 50 -1.69 -5.03 15.59
N ALA A 51 -2.13 -6.25 15.88
CA ALA A 51 -3.53 -6.60 15.82
C ALA A 51 -3.84 -7.64 16.89
N THR A 52 -5.00 -7.49 17.52
CA THR A 52 -5.48 -8.40 18.56
C THR A 52 -6.96 -8.68 18.42
N ILE A 53 -7.36 -9.87 18.85
CA ILE A 53 -8.75 -10.31 18.86
C ILE A 53 -9.24 -10.27 20.30
N VAL A 54 -10.35 -9.57 20.52
CA VAL A 54 -11.03 -9.51 21.81
C VAL A 54 -12.38 -10.18 21.66
N ALA A 55 -12.65 -11.17 22.52
CA ALA A 55 -13.93 -11.87 22.56
C ALA A 55 -14.50 -11.80 23.99
N ALA A 56 -15.73 -11.31 24.11
CA ALA A 56 -16.43 -11.30 25.38
C ALA A 56 -16.69 -12.73 25.85
N PRO A 57 -16.34 -13.10 27.09
CA PRO A 57 -16.59 -14.44 27.60
C PRO A 57 -18.09 -14.68 27.79
N LYS A 58 -18.52 -15.95 27.75
CA LYS A 58 -19.90 -16.32 28.11
C LYS A 58 -20.02 -16.50 29.62
N GLY A 59 -21.02 -15.87 30.21
CA GLY A 59 -21.40 -16.11 31.60
C GLY A 59 -22.17 -17.42 31.78
N PRO A 60 -22.50 -17.80 33.04
CA PRO A 60 -23.23 -19.04 33.36
C PRO A 60 -24.61 -19.15 32.68
N SER A 61 -25.21 -18.01 32.30
CA SER A 61 -26.50 -17.94 31.60
C SER A 61 -26.41 -18.15 30.09
N GLY A 62 -25.20 -18.37 29.54
CA GLY A 62 -24.95 -18.49 28.10
C GLY A 62 -24.91 -17.16 27.35
N ARG A 63 -25.17 -16.03 28.01
CA ARG A 63 -25.03 -14.67 27.45
C ARG A 63 -23.57 -14.20 27.50
N TYR A 64 -23.17 -13.38 26.53
CA TYR A 64 -21.85 -12.74 26.52
C TYR A 64 -21.76 -11.65 27.59
N ASP A 65 -20.64 -11.61 28.29
CA ASP A 65 -20.28 -10.57 29.27
C ASP A 65 -19.52 -9.45 28.55
N ILE A 66 -20.29 -8.53 27.96
CA ILE A 66 -19.75 -7.37 27.22
C ILE A 66 -18.83 -6.50 28.10
N PRO A 67 -19.16 -6.18 29.36
CA PRO A 67 -18.24 -5.48 30.26
C PRO A 67 -16.87 -6.16 30.36
N LYS A 68 -16.82 -7.49 30.49
CA LYS A 68 -15.55 -8.21 30.56
C LYS A 68 -14.77 -8.18 29.24
N GLY A 69 -15.48 -8.22 28.10
CA GLY A 69 -14.87 -7.99 26.78
C GLY A 69 -14.31 -6.58 26.64
N LEU A 70 -14.99 -5.56 27.17
CA LEU A 70 -14.49 -4.18 27.14
C LEU A 70 -13.26 -3.97 27.99
N GLU A 71 -13.17 -4.60 29.16
CA GLU A 71 -11.93 -4.58 29.96
C GLU A 71 -10.74 -5.13 29.16
N GLN A 72 -10.94 -6.22 28.41
CA GLN A 72 -9.91 -6.79 27.53
C GLN A 72 -9.56 -5.85 26.37
N ALA A 73 -10.56 -5.21 25.74
CA ALA A 73 -10.34 -4.23 24.69
C ALA A 73 -9.56 -3.00 25.20
N LEU A 74 -9.85 -2.51 26.40
CA LEU A 74 -9.12 -1.39 27.00
C LEU A 74 -7.68 -1.76 27.35
N ALA A 75 -7.43 -2.98 27.81
CA ALA A 75 -6.07 -3.48 28.03
C ALA A 75 -5.29 -3.61 26.71
N ALA A 76 -5.95 -4.06 25.65
CA ALA A 76 -5.38 -4.14 24.30
C ALA A 76 -4.93 -2.78 23.74
N LEU A 77 -5.50 -1.68 24.23
CA LEU A 77 -5.15 -0.33 23.75
C LEU A 77 -3.69 0.04 24.05
N GLU A 78 -3.12 -0.47 25.14
CA GLU A 78 -1.71 -0.21 25.48
C GLU A 78 -0.75 -0.82 24.46
N ASP A 79 -1.16 -1.90 23.81
CA ASP A 79 -0.39 -2.56 22.75
C ASP A 79 -0.72 -1.97 21.37
N VAL A 80 -1.99 -1.84 21.03
CA VAL A 80 -2.43 -1.41 19.67
C VAL A 80 -2.22 0.09 19.42
N GLY A 81 -2.39 0.92 20.45
CA GLY A 81 -2.29 2.38 20.32
C GLY A 81 -3.48 3.04 19.61
N LEU A 82 -3.36 4.34 19.34
CA LEU A 82 -4.33 5.13 18.57
C LEU A 82 -3.63 5.87 17.41
N PRO A 83 -4.31 6.10 16.27
CA PRO A 83 -5.66 5.61 15.99
C PRO A 83 -5.73 4.07 15.90
N ALA A 84 -6.90 3.50 16.15
CA ALA A 84 -7.13 2.05 16.06
C ALA A 84 -8.31 1.75 15.16
N ILE A 85 -8.24 0.65 14.42
CA ILE A 85 -9.31 0.16 13.55
C ILE A 85 -10.01 -1.01 14.26
N ILE A 86 -11.30 -0.88 14.53
CA ILE A 86 -12.10 -1.88 15.23
C ILE A 86 -13.08 -2.52 14.24
N ARG A 87 -13.05 -3.84 14.14
CA ARG A 87 -13.86 -4.63 13.20
C ARG A 87 -14.60 -5.76 13.93
N PRO A 88 -15.93 -5.72 14.03
CA PRO A 88 -16.70 -6.79 14.65
C PRO A 88 -16.75 -8.04 13.79
N ALA A 89 -16.57 -9.20 14.41
CA ALA A 89 -16.64 -10.48 13.73
C ALA A 89 -18.07 -10.77 13.24
N PHE A 90 -18.20 -11.42 12.08
CA PHE A 90 -19.49 -11.84 11.50
C PHE A 90 -20.50 -10.70 11.29
N THR A 91 -20.02 -9.48 11.08
CA THR A 91 -20.84 -8.33 10.67
C THR A 91 -20.53 -7.96 9.21
N LEU A 92 -21.51 -7.36 8.52
CA LEU A 92 -21.36 -6.90 7.14
C LEU A 92 -21.32 -5.37 7.10
N GLY A 93 -20.68 -4.81 6.07
CA GLY A 93 -20.68 -3.36 5.81
C GLY A 93 -20.06 -2.49 6.91
N GLY A 94 -19.16 -3.04 7.73
CA GLY A 94 -18.54 -2.31 8.85
C GLY A 94 -19.47 -2.04 10.03
N THR A 95 -20.62 -2.72 10.09
CA THR A 95 -21.62 -2.53 11.16
C THR A 95 -21.00 -2.74 12.54
N GLY A 96 -21.05 -1.71 13.39
CA GLY A 96 -20.50 -1.73 14.74
C GLY A 96 -18.99 -1.45 14.83
N GLY A 97 -18.27 -1.42 13.71
CA GLY A 97 -16.86 -1.05 13.64
C GLY A 97 -16.61 0.45 13.51
N GLY A 98 -15.36 0.81 13.27
CA GLY A 98 -14.93 2.19 13.04
C GLY A 98 -13.43 2.41 13.28
N VAL A 99 -12.99 3.63 13.04
CA VAL A 99 -11.65 4.11 13.42
C VAL A 99 -11.81 4.96 14.68
N ALA A 100 -11.02 4.67 15.70
CA ALA A 100 -10.96 5.44 16.93
C ALA A 100 -9.69 6.31 16.93
N TYR A 101 -9.84 7.61 17.07
CA TYR A 101 -8.71 8.56 17.15
C TYR A 101 -8.36 8.94 18.58
N ASN A 102 -9.30 8.77 19.51
CA ASN A 102 -9.13 9.04 20.93
C ASN A 102 -9.69 7.88 21.78
N ARG A 103 -9.39 7.90 23.08
CA ARG A 103 -9.77 6.84 24.03
C ARG A 103 -11.29 6.68 24.17
N ASP A 104 -12.03 7.78 24.08
CA ASP A 104 -13.49 7.79 24.24
C ASP A 104 -14.17 7.14 23.02
N GLU A 105 -13.74 7.53 21.81
CA GLU A 105 -14.15 6.87 20.57
C GLU A 105 -13.81 5.38 20.57
N TYR A 106 -12.61 5.02 21.03
CA TYR A 106 -12.19 3.64 21.13
C TYR A 106 -13.11 2.81 22.01
N PHE A 107 -13.43 3.32 23.20
CA PHE A 107 -14.35 2.66 24.12
C PHE A 107 -15.74 2.46 23.50
N GLU A 108 -16.32 3.51 22.91
CA GLU A 108 -17.65 3.46 22.33
C GLU A 108 -17.72 2.53 21.11
N ILE A 109 -16.69 2.56 20.24
CA ILE A 109 -16.63 1.69 19.06
C ILE A 109 -16.43 0.24 19.49
N CYS A 110 -15.55 -0.05 20.46
CA CYS A 110 -15.38 -1.41 20.98
C CYS A 110 -16.68 -1.95 21.60
N ARG A 111 -17.38 -1.13 22.40
CA ARG A 111 -18.65 -1.52 23.03
C ARG A 111 -19.69 -1.86 21.98
N ARG A 112 -19.92 -0.94 21.04
CA ARG A 112 -20.86 -1.13 19.94
C ARG A 112 -20.48 -2.34 19.08
N GLY A 113 -19.19 -2.56 18.86
CA GLY A 113 -18.69 -3.68 18.07
C GLY A 113 -18.94 -5.03 18.74
N LEU A 114 -18.65 -5.15 20.04
CA LEU A 114 -18.93 -6.37 20.81
C LEU A 114 -20.43 -6.66 20.89
N GLU A 115 -21.28 -5.63 21.01
CA GLU A 115 -22.74 -5.76 20.98
C GLU A 115 -23.27 -6.17 19.59
N ALA A 116 -22.65 -5.67 18.51
CA ALA A 116 -23.06 -5.94 17.13
C ALA A 116 -22.63 -7.33 16.61
N SER A 117 -21.50 -7.84 17.08
CA SER A 117 -20.99 -9.16 16.67
C SER A 117 -21.86 -10.29 17.23
N PRO A 118 -22.39 -11.21 16.40
CA PRO A 118 -23.13 -12.40 16.86
C PRO A 118 -22.36 -13.30 17.84
N VAL A 119 -21.03 -13.24 17.79
CA VAL A 119 -20.12 -13.98 18.68
C VAL A 119 -19.43 -13.10 19.73
N ALA A 120 -19.90 -11.85 19.89
CA ALA A 120 -19.32 -10.82 20.75
C ALA A 120 -17.78 -10.73 20.66
N GLN A 121 -17.27 -10.64 19.43
CA GLN A 121 -15.84 -10.58 19.13
C GLN A 121 -15.55 -9.38 18.24
N ILE A 122 -14.46 -8.69 18.53
CA ILE A 122 -13.91 -7.61 17.72
C ILE A 122 -12.44 -7.88 17.42
N LEU A 123 -12.00 -7.50 16.22
CA LEU A 123 -10.61 -7.40 15.82
C LEU A 123 -10.20 -5.94 15.95
N ILE A 124 -9.08 -5.69 16.63
CA ILE A 124 -8.55 -4.36 16.91
C ILE A 124 -7.17 -4.30 16.27
N ASP A 125 -7.02 -3.48 15.24
CA ASP A 125 -5.79 -3.30 14.47
C ASP A 125 -5.20 -1.91 14.73
N GLU A 126 -3.87 -1.79 14.75
CA GLU A 126 -3.21 -0.48 14.77
C GLU A 126 -3.53 0.26 13.47
N SER A 127 -3.85 1.54 13.57
CA SER A 127 -4.03 2.36 12.38
C SER A 127 -2.68 2.87 11.93
N LEU A 128 -2.31 2.51 10.71
CA LEU A 128 -1.16 3.07 10.01
C LEU A 128 -1.52 4.30 9.17
N LEU A 129 -2.75 4.83 9.29
CA LEU A 129 -3.19 6.00 8.54
C LEU A 129 -2.19 7.16 8.69
N GLY A 130 -1.77 7.72 7.56
CA GLY A 130 -0.81 8.82 7.53
C GLY A 130 0.66 8.40 7.52
N TRP A 131 1.00 7.12 7.72
CA TRP A 131 2.37 6.64 7.55
C TRP A 131 2.77 6.66 6.06
N LYS A 132 4.08 6.73 5.80
CA LYS A 132 4.61 6.62 4.44
C LYS A 132 4.41 5.19 3.94
N GLU A 133 3.99 5.02 2.69
CA GLU A 133 3.76 3.70 2.08
C GLU A 133 4.76 3.46 0.94
N PHE A 134 5.39 2.29 0.95
CA PHE A 134 6.43 1.90 0.00
C PHE A 134 6.17 0.52 -0.58
N GLU A 135 6.67 0.29 -1.80
CA GLU A 135 6.65 -1.01 -2.46
C GLU A 135 8.03 -1.36 -3.00
N MET A 136 8.41 -2.63 -2.89
CA MET A 136 9.63 -3.19 -3.45
C MET A 136 9.27 -4.32 -4.42
N GLU A 137 9.66 -4.16 -5.68
CA GLU A 137 9.57 -5.21 -6.69
C GLU A 137 10.83 -6.07 -6.62
N VAL A 138 10.68 -7.31 -6.18
CA VAL A 138 11.79 -8.23 -5.94
C VAL A 138 11.72 -9.37 -6.95
N VAL A 139 12.87 -9.77 -7.49
CA VAL A 139 13.01 -10.97 -8.33
C VAL A 139 14.04 -11.90 -7.71
N ARG A 140 13.69 -13.19 -7.59
CA ARG A 140 14.55 -14.24 -7.04
C ARG A 140 14.61 -15.46 -7.96
N ASP A 141 15.78 -16.08 -8.04
CA ASP A 141 16.00 -17.32 -8.78
C ASP A 141 16.37 -18.53 -7.90
N ARG A 142 16.43 -19.71 -8.52
CA ARG A 142 16.73 -20.99 -7.87
C ARG A 142 18.15 -21.10 -7.30
N ALA A 143 19.07 -20.21 -7.69
CA ALA A 143 20.41 -20.12 -7.13
C ALA A 143 20.45 -19.18 -5.91
N ASP A 144 19.29 -18.71 -5.45
CA ASP A 144 19.12 -17.73 -4.38
C ASP A 144 19.71 -16.34 -4.70
N ASN A 145 19.93 -16.04 -5.98
CA ASN A 145 20.15 -14.65 -6.39
C ASN A 145 18.84 -13.89 -6.20
N ALA A 146 18.91 -12.71 -5.59
CA ALA A 146 17.76 -11.84 -5.38
C ALA A 146 18.14 -10.38 -5.62
N ILE A 147 17.27 -9.66 -6.32
CA ILE A 147 17.47 -8.25 -6.70
C ILE A 147 16.21 -7.43 -6.42
N ILE A 148 16.40 -6.17 -6.04
CA ILE A 148 15.35 -5.16 -6.09
C ILE A 148 15.34 -4.56 -7.50
N VAL A 149 14.26 -4.81 -8.24
CA VAL A 149 14.09 -4.24 -9.58
C VAL A 149 13.67 -2.79 -9.48
N CYS A 150 12.77 -2.46 -8.55
CA CYS A 150 12.28 -1.09 -8.37
C CYS A 150 11.82 -0.87 -6.93
N SER A 151 12.11 0.31 -6.39
CA SER A 151 11.44 0.86 -5.22
C SER A 151 10.40 1.88 -5.67
N ILE A 152 9.24 1.87 -5.02
CA ILE A 152 8.14 2.78 -5.28
C ILE A 152 7.77 3.44 -3.96
N GLU A 153 7.60 4.76 -3.97
CA GLU A 153 7.09 5.53 -2.84
C GLU A 153 5.72 6.09 -3.20
N ASN A 154 4.75 5.93 -2.30
CA ASN A 154 3.43 6.50 -2.46
C ASN A 154 3.47 7.97 -2.00
N VAL A 155 2.92 8.86 -2.84
CA VAL A 155 2.76 10.29 -2.51
C VAL A 155 1.56 10.48 -1.59
N ASP A 156 0.47 9.75 -1.85
CA ASP A 156 -0.62 9.61 -0.90
C ASP A 156 -0.17 8.70 0.26
N PRO A 157 -0.32 9.10 1.53
CA PRO A 157 0.08 8.27 2.65
C PRO A 157 -0.90 7.10 2.86
N MET A 158 -0.48 6.14 3.71
CA MET A 158 -1.27 4.98 4.11
C MET A 158 -2.72 5.36 4.43
N GLY A 159 -3.65 4.62 3.85
CA GLY A 159 -5.10 4.86 3.92
C GLY A 159 -5.78 4.94 2.57
N VAL A 160 -5.00 5.32 1.54
CA VAL A 160 -5.35 5.17 0.14
C VAL A 160 -4.65 3.93 -0.39
N HIS A 161 -5.38 3.02 -1.03
CA HIS A 161 -4.79 1.82 -1.61
C HIS A 161 -3.79 2.19 -2.72
N THR A 162 -2.61 1.57 -2.78
CA THR A 162 -1.53 1.86 -3.77
C THR A 162 -1.99 2.01 -5.24
N GLY A 163 -2.98 1.21 -5.64
CA GLY A 163 -3.64 1.32 -6.96
C GLY A 163 -4.41 2.64 -7.20
N ASP A 164 -4.95 3.26 -6.15
CA ASP A 164 -5.61 4.57 -6.14
C ASP A 164 -4.71 5.71 -5.67
N SER A 165 -3.51 5.40 -5.16
CA SER A 165 -2.49 6.38 -4.79
C SER A 165 -1.75 6.92 -6.01
N ILE A 166 -1.31 8.16 -5.91
CA ILE A 166 -0.21 8.69 -6.71
C ILE A 166 1.08 8.06 -6.19
N THR A 167 1.93 7.55 -7.08
CA THR A 167 3.18 6.90 -6.69
C THR A 167 4.33 7.37 -7.56
N VAL A 168 5.54 7.31 -7.01
CA VAL A 168 6.78 7.68 -7.70
C VAL A 168 7.81 6.56 -7.63
N ALA A 169 8.66 6.50 -8.65
CA ALA A 169 9.87 5.67 -8.66
C ALA A 169 11.09 6.53 -9.04
N PRO A 170 12.23 6.40 -8.34
CA PRO A 170 12.47 5.53 -7.19
C PRO A 170 11.84 6.11 -5.91
N ALA A 171 12.04 5.44 -4.76
CA ALA A 171 11.82 6.07 -3.46
C ALA A 171 12.72 7.31 -3.28
N LEU A 172 12.19 8.38 -2.68
CA LEU A 172 12.80 9.71 -2.60
C LEU A 172 13.10 10.15 -1.15
N THR A 173 12.32 9.68 -0.17
CA THR A 173 12.37 10.18 1.23
C THR A 173 12.97 9.20 2.23
N LEU A 174 13.57 8.10 1.76
CA LEU A 174 14.33 7.18 2.59
C LEU A 174 15.82 7.56 2.58
N THR A 175 16.44 7.56 3.75
CA THR A 175 17.91 7.49 3.83
C THR A 175 18.39 6.16 3.29
N ASP A 176 19.65 6.09 2.83
CA ASP A 176 20.22 4.80 2.38
C ASP A 176 20.13 3.72 3.47
N LYS A 177 20.29 4.08 4.75
CA LYS A 177 20.12 3.11 5.85
C LYS A 177 18.72 2.51 5.90
N GLU A 178 17.68 3.34 5.81
CA GLU A 178 16.29 2.88 5.78
C GLU A 178 16.01 2.05 4.52
N TYR A 179 16.52 2.51 3.37
CA TYR A 179 16.42 1.78 2.11
C TYR A 179 17.06 0.38 2.21
N GLN A 180 18.28 0.27 2.73
CA GLN A 180 18.97 -1.02 2.86
C GLN A 180 18.27 -1.96 3.85
N MET A 181 17.66 -1.42 4.93
CA MET A 181 16.81 -2.21 5.83
C MET A 181 15.60 -2.77 5.08
N MET A 182 14.85 -1.93 4.36
CA MET A 182 13.69 -2.34 3.57
C MET A 182 14.05 -3.34 2.47
N ARG A 183 15.17 -3.10 1.76
CA ARG A 183 15.71 -3.98 0.72
C ARG A 183 16.04 -5.36 1.29
N SER A 184 16.82 -5.42 2.37
CA SER A 184 17.22 -6.68 2.99
C SER A 184 16.02 -7.46 3.51
N ALA A 185 15.07 -6.74 4.13
CA ALA A 185 13.84 -7.33 4.62
C ALA A 185 12.96 -7.85 3.48
N SER A 186 12.81 -7.11 2.38
CA SER A 186 12.02 -7.57 1.20
C SER A 186 12.57 -8.86 0.60
N ILE A 187 13.89 -9.01 0.53
CA ILE A 187 14.53 -10.26 0.09
C ILE A 187 14.27 -11.39 1.11
N ALA A 188 14.34 -11.10 2.40
CA ALA A 188 14.02 -12.07 3.45
C ALA A 188 12.56 -12.55 3.39
N VAL A 189 11.60 -11.65 3.09
CA VAL A 189 10.19 -12.00 2.88
C VAL A 189 10.05 -13.04 1.78
N LEU A 190 10.68 -12.84 0.60
CA LEU A 190 10.58 -13.81 -0.50
C LEU A 190 11.17 -15.17 -0.13
N ARG A 191 12.29 -15.17 0.61
CA ARG A 191 12.95 -16.40 1.08
C ARG A 191 12.06 -17.17 2.06
N GLU A 192 11.48 -16.48 3.03
CA GLU A 192 10.63 -17.08 4.05
C GLU A 192 9.31 -17.62 3.47
N ILE A 193 8.67 -16.85 2.59
CA ILE A 193 7.46 -17.28 1.89
C ILE A 193 7.75 -18.44 0.92
N GLY A 194 8.98 -18.57 0.43
CA GLY A 194 9.38 -19.66 -0.47
C GLY A 194 9.12 -19.36 -1.94
N VAL A 195 9.14 -18.09 -2.36
CA VAL A 195 9.14 -17.75 -3.79
C VAL A 195 10.57 -17.87 -4.31
N GLU A 196 10.86 -18.96 -5.02
CA GLU A 196 12.21 -19.30 -5.50
C GLU A 196 12.47 -18.94 -6.96
N THR A 197 11.44 -18.84 -7.80
CA THR A 197 11.63 -18.74 -9.26
C THR A 197 10.72 -17.71 -9.92
N GLY A 198 10.80 -16.44 -9.50
CA GLY A 198 9.90 -15.42 -10.01
C GLY A 198 10.04 -14.05 -9.38
N GLY A 199 9.09 -13.18 -9.70
CA GLY A 199 8.97 -11.85 -9.14
C GLY A 199 7.79 -11.74 -8.18
N SER A 200 7.96 -10.93 -7.14
CA SER A 200 6.95 -10.60 -6.14
C SER A 200 7.03 -9.14 -5.74
N ASN A 201 5.91 -8.58 -5.31
CA ASN A 201 5.81 -7.25 -4.74
C ASN A 201 5.71 -7.35 -3.21
N VAL A 202 6.50 -6.56 -2.47
CA VAL A 202 6.45 -6.47 -1.00
C VAL A 202 6.09 -5.04 -0.61
N GLN A 203 5.08 -4.88 0.23
CA GLN A 203 4.58 -3.57 0.68
C GLN A 203 5.00 -3.28 2.12
N TRP A 204 5.30 -2.01 2.37
CA TRP A 204 5.85 -1.51 3.62
C TRP A 204 5.14 -0.23 4.04
N ALA A 205 4.96 -0.04 5.34
CA ALA A 205 4.69 1.26 5.92
C ALA A 205 5.86 1.71 6.80
N VAL A 206 6.18 3.00 6.73
CA VAL A 206 7.24 3.63 7.53
C VAL A 206 6.65 4.81 8.29
N ASN A 207 6.80 4.80 9.60
CA ASN A 207 6.43 5.93 10.44
C ASN A 207 7.38 7.11 10.15
N PRO A 208 6.87 8.27 9.68
CA PRO A 208 7.72 9.42 9.41
C PRO A 208 8.40 9.99 10.66
N ASP A 209 7.86 9.75 11.85
CA ASP A 209 8.38 10.35 13.09
C ASP A 209 9.62 9.65 13.66
N ASP A 210 9.68 8.32 13.56
CA ASP A 210 10.72 7.51 14.20
C ASP A 210 11.38 6.47 13.27
N GLY A 211 10.92 6.35 12.03
CA GLY A 211 11.44 5.39 11.05
C GLY A 211 11.03 3.93 11.31
N ARG A 212 10.08 3.67 12.24
CA ARG A 212 9.53 2.31 12.45
C ARG A 212 8.96 1.78 11.14
N MET A 213 9.41 0.60 10.75
CA MET A 213 9.07 -0.04 9.48
C MET A 213 8.31 -1.33 9.74
N VAL A 214 7.14 -1.46 9.11
CA VAL A 214 6.29 -2.65 9.21
C VAL A 214 5.96 -3.20 7.83
N VAL A 215 5.97 -4.51 7.68
CA VAL A 215 5.56 -5.18 6.44
C VAL A 215 4.03 -5.28 6.41
N ILE A 216 3.44 -4.95 5.27
CA ILE A 216 1.97 -4.90 5.11
C ILE A 216 1.46 -6.19 4.49
N GLU A 217 2.01 -6.53 3.32
CA GLU A 217 1.69 -7.74 2.58
C GLU A 217 2.80 -8.06 1.57
N MET A 218 2.74 -9.26 1.02
CA MET A 218 3.48 -9.61 -0.18
C MET A 218 2.57 -10.29 -1.19
N ASN A 219 2.77 -9.99 -2.47
CA ASN A 219 2.01 -10.56 -3.56
C ASN A 219 2.92 -11.56 -4.33
N PRO A 220 2.69 -12.89 -4.26
CA PRO A 220 3.58 -13.92 -4.79
C PRO A 220 3.41 -14.10 -6.32
N ARG A 221 3.37 -12.99 -7.05
CA ARG A 221 3.08 -12.92 -8.48
C ARG A 221 3.45 -11.55 -9.04
N VAL A 222 3.39 -11.45 -10.36
CA VAL A 222 3.30 -10.14 -11.04
C VAL A 222 2.04 -9.37 -10.60
N SER A 223 2.17 -8.06 -10.52
CA SER A 223 1.19 -7.10 -10.04
C SER A 223 1.07 -5.90 -11.01
N ARG A 224 0.14 -4.98 -10.74
CA ARG A 224 0.12 -3.67 -11.44
C ARG A 224 1.46 -2.94 -11.22
N SER A 225 1.98 -2.99 -10.00
CA SER A 225 3.23 -2.37 -9.59
C SER A 225 4.43 -2.99 -10.32
N SER A 226 4.42 -4.29 -10.59
CA SER A 226 5.45 -4.94 -11.41
C SER A 226 5.44 -4.46 -12.87
N ALA A 227 4.25 -4.16 -13.42
CA ALA A 227 4.12 -3.60 -14.76
C ALA A 227 4.61 -2.15 -14.80
N LEU A 228 4.24 -1.35 -13.81
CA LEU A 228 4.75 0.01 -13.60
C LEU A 228 6.27 0.01 -13.46
N ALA A 229 6.84 -0.82 -12.58
CA ALA A 229 8.27 -0.96 -12.36
C ALA A 229 9.01 -1.41 -13.64
N SER A 230 8.43 -2.35 -14.39
CA SER A 230 9.01 -2.77 -15.68
C SER A 230 9.07 -1.62 -16.69
N LYS A 231 8.09 -0.72 -16.65
CA LYS A 231 8.04 0.47 -17.52
C LYS A 231 8.96 1.59 -17.01
N ALA A 232 9.06 1.76 -15.70
CA ALA A 232 9.90 2.74 -15.05
C ALA A 232 11.40 2.45 -15.27
N THR A 233 11.79 1.18 -15.15
CA THR A 233 13.21 0.76 -15.17
C THR A 233 13.65 0.22 -16.51
N GLY A 234 12.70 -0.19 -17.37
CA GLY A 234 12.97 -0.94 -18.58
C GLY A 234 13.32 -2.42 -18.34
N PHE A 235 13.33 -2.89 -17.09
CA PHE A 235 13.57 -4.29 -16.74
C PHE A 235 12.28 -5.12 -16.93
N PRO A 236 12.24 -6.14 -17.81
CA PRO A 236 11.00 -6.82 -18.14
C PRO A 236 10.67 -7.94 -17.13
N ILE A 237 10.16 -7.58 -15.94
CA ILE A 237 9.94 -8.49 -14.79
C ILE A 237 9.22 -9.78 -15.22
N ALA A 238 8.05 -9.67 -15.87
CA ALA A 238 7.26 -10.84 -16.26
C ALA A 238 8.01 -11.78 -17.24
N LYS A 239 8.81 -11.20 -18.15
CA LYS A 239 9.62 -11.97 -19.11
C LYS A 239 10.73 -12.73 -18.40
N ILE A 240 11.42 -12.08 -17.46
CA ILE A 240 12.47 -12.69 -16.65
C ILE A 240 11.88 -13.77 -15.74
N ALA A 241 10.83 -13.45 -14.99
CA ALA A 241 10.15 -14.40 -14.10
C ALA A 241 9.69 -15.68 -14.82
N ALA A 242 9.16 -15.56 -16.05
CA ALA A 242 8.77 -16.72 -16.86
C ALA A 242 9.97 -17.63 -17.22
N LYS A 243 11.15 -17.04 -17.47
CA LYS A 243 12.38 -17.82 -17.71
C LYS A 243 12.92 -18.46 -16.43
N LEU A 244 12.87 -17.76 -15.31
CA LEU A 244 13.28 -18.30 -14.01
C LEU A 244 12.41 -19.51 -13.63
N ALA A 245 11.11 -19.45 -13.88
CA ALA A 245 10.16 -20.53 -13.63
C ALA A 245 10.48 -21.83 -14.39
N VAL A 246 11.24 -21.76 -15.49
CA VAL A 246 11.69 -22.95 -16.27
C VAL A 246 13.16 -23.30 -16.03
N GLY A 247 13.76 -22.76 -14.95
CA GLY A 247 15.06 -23.20 -14.45
C GLY A 247 16.25 -22.32 -14.81
N TYR A 248 16.06 -21.18 -15.48
CA TYR A 248 17.14 -20.21 -15.65
C TYR A 248 17.50 -19.52 -14.32
N THR A 249 18.72 -19.02 -14.23
CA THR A 249 19.16 -18.08 -13.19
C THR A 249 19.36 -16.67 -13.76
N LEU A 250 19.34 -15.64 -12.91
CA LEU A 250 19.40 -14.23 -13.32
C LEU A 250 20.70 -13.90 -14.07
N ASP A 251 21.81 -14.56 -13.73
CA ASP A 251 23.12 -14.41 -14.37
C ASP A 251 23.20 -15.07 -15.75
N GLU A 252 22.32 -16.03 -16.06
CA GLU A 252 22.22 -16.67 -17.39
C GLU A 252 21.39 -15.85 -18.39
N LEU A 253 20.70 -14.81 -17.93
CA LEU A 253 19.79 -14.01 -18.73
C LEU A 253 20.39 -12.65 -19.06
N ASP A 254 20.36 -12.25 -20.32
CA ASP A 254 20.79 -10.90 -20.72
C ASP A 254 19.75 -9.84 -20.35
N ASN A 255 20.21 -8.63 -20.01
CA ASN A 255 19.37 -7.44 -19.94
C ASN A 255 18.95 -7.01 -21.37
N ASP A 256 17.65 -6.99 -21.62
CA ASP A 256 17.04 -6.70 -22.94
C ASP A 256 17.48 -5.34 -23.54
N ILE A 257 17.72 -4.32 -22.71
CA ILE A 257 18.01 -2.95 -23.17
C ILE A 257 19.50 -2.75 -23.42
N THR A 258 20.35 -3.07 -22.45
CA THR A 258 21.80 -2.87 -22.57
C THR A 258 22.46 -3.94 -23.44
N LYS A 259 21.91 -5.17 -23.44
CA LYS A 259 22.39 -6.36 -24.18
C LYS A 259 23.84 -6.78 -23.90
N VAL A 260 24.48 -6.18 -22.89
CA VAL A 260 25.88 -6.40 -22.53
C VAL A 260 26.06 -6.64 -21.03
N THR A 261 24.99 -6.56 -20.26
CA THR A 261 24.96 -6.87 -18.83
C THR A 261 23.95 -7.98 -18.56
N PRO A 262 24.16 -8.83 -17.55
CA PRO A 262 23.17 -9.83 -17.16
C PRO A 262 21.93 -9.17 -16.55
N ALA A 263 20.88 -9.97 -16.33
CA ALA A 263 19.66 -9.59 -15.60
C ALA A 263 19.87 -9.63 -14.08
N SER A 264 20.99 -10.15 -13.58
CA SER A 264 21.40 -10.17 -12.17
C SER A 264 21.96 -8.83 -11.68
N PHE A 265 21.17 -7.76 -11.85
CA PHE A 265 21.53 -6.42 -11.38
C PHE A 265 20.30 -5.66 -10.86
N GLU A 266 20.51 -4.66 -10.03
CA GLU A 266 19.47 -3.71 -9.62
C GLU A 266 19.50 -2.50 -10.55
N PRO A 267 18.40 -2.19 -11.27
CA PRO A 267 18.32 -0.99 -12.11
C PRO A 267 18.58 0.29 -11.32
N THR A 268 19.30 1.22 -11.95
CA THR A 268 19.44 2.60 -11.48
C THR A 268 18.88 3.51 -12.57
N ILE A 269 18.02 4.43 -12.19
CA ILE A 269 17.39 5.40 -13.11
C ILE A 269 17.87 6.81 -12.79
N ASP A 270 18.05 7.62 -13.82
CA ASP A 270 18.52 9.01 -13.73
C ASP A 270 17.38 10.02 -13.99
N TYR A 271 16.17 9.60 -13.67
CA TYR A 271 14.91 10.32 -13.82
C TYR A 271 13.94 9.89 -12.71
N VAL A 272 12.86 10.66 -12.56
CA VAL A 272 11.71 10.34 -11.71
C VAL A 272 10.57 9.86 -12.60
N VAL A 273 9.90 8.81 -12.16
CA VAL A 273 8.66 8.31 -12.77
C VAL A 273 7.51 8.65 -11.83
N THR A 274 6.41 9.15 -12.35
CA THR A 274 5.19 9.43 -11.58
C THR A 274 4.02 8.71 -12.21
N LYS A 275 3.29 7.95 -11.39
CA LYS A 275 2.01 7.34 -11.74
C LYS A 275 0.88 8.11 -11.07
N ILE A 276 -0.17 8.42 -11.82
CA ILE A 276 -1.41 9.00 -11.28
C ILE A 276 -2.59 8.11 -11.72
N PRO A 277 -3.46 7.67 -10.81
CA PRO A 277 -4.63 6.86 -11.15
C PRO A 277 -5.70 7.67 -11.89
N ARG A 278 -6.43 6.99 -12.78
CA ARG A 278 -7.57 7.54 -13.50
C ARG A 278 -8.86 6.97 -12.91
N PHE A 279 -9.76 7.85 -12.51
CA PHE A 279 -11.08 7.51 -11.96
C PHE A 279 -12.19 7.85 -12.95
N ALA A 280 -13.36 7.22 -12.86
CA ALA A 280 -14.49 7.53 -13.74
C ALA A 280 -15.81 7.69 -12.96
N PHE A 281 -15.77 8.39 -11.81
CA PHE A 281 -16.93 8.56 -10.92
C PHE A 281 -18.12 9.24 -11.59
N GLU A 282 -17.90 10.05 -12.61
CA GLU A 282 -18.94 10.69 -13.42
C GLU A 282 -19.89 9.67 -14.09
N LYS A 283 -19.44 8.42 -14.26
CA LYS A 283 -20.26 7.31 -14.80
C LYS A 283 -21.07 6.58 -13.72
N PHE A 284 -20.85 6.90 -12.44
CA PHE A 284 -21.40 6.18 -11.29
C PHE A 284 -22.04 7.16 -10.27
N PRO A 285 -23.20 7.76 -10.57
CA PRO A 285 -23.79 8.85 -9.77
C PRO A 285 -24.17 8.48 -8.32
N GLY A 286 -24.26 7.19 -7.99
CA GLY A 286 -24.47 6.71 -6.62
C GLY A 286 -23.19 6.43 -5.82
N SER A 287 -22.01 6.66 -6.42
CA SER A 287 -20.71 6.40 -5.81
C SER A 287 -20.05 7.69 -5.37
N GLU A 288 -19.63 7.74 -4.12
CA GLU A 288 -18.86 8.88 -3.60
C GLU A 288 -17.37 8.76 -3.97
N PRO A 289 -16.73 9.88 -4.39
CA PRO A 289 -15.33 9.93 -4.79
C PRO A 289 -14.37 9.96 -3.58
N ASN A 290 -14.66 9.15 -2.55
CA ASN A 290 -13.83 9.00 -1.37
C ASN A 290 -12.88 7.81 -1.58
N LEU A 291 -11.58 8.06 -1.62
CA LEU A 291 -10.55 7.03 -1.74
C LEU A 291 -10.38 6.32 -0.39
N THR A 292 -10.08 5.02 -0.44
CA THR A 292 -9.90 4.16 0.74
C THR A 292 -8.88 3.07 0.44
N THR A 293 -8.72 2.11 1.35
CA THR A 293 -7.94 0.88 1.14
C THR A 293 -8.53 -0.07 0.09
N ALA A 294 -9.66 0.26 -0.53
CA ALA A 294 -10.24 -0.50 -1.64
C ALA A 294 -10.17 0.31 -2.93
N MET A 295 -9.52 -0.26 -3.95
CA MET A 295 -9.28 0.39 -5.25
C MET A 295 -10.58 0.72 -5.99
N LYS A 296 -10.67 1.94 -6.54
CA LYS A 296 -11.79 2.47 -7.33
C LYS A 296 -11.36 3.06 -8.68
N SER A 297 -10.06 3.24 -8.90
CA SER A 297 -9.50 3.65 -10.19
C SER A 297 -9.78 2.62 -11.28
N VAL A 298 -9.93 3.12 -12.51
CA VAL A 298 -10.22 2.32 -13.72
C VAL A 298 -9.02 2.22 -14.66
N GLY A 299 -7.93 2.92 -14.34
CA GLY A 299 -6.69 2.97 -15.10
C GLY A 299 -5.66 3.85 -14.41
N GLU A 300 -4.54 4.09 -15.09
CA GLU A 300 -3.44 4.90 -14.58
C GLU A 300 -2.65 5.52 -15.74
N ALA A 301 -2.13 6.73 -15.52
CA ALA A 301 -1.16 7.37 -16.40
C ALA A 301 0.23 7.30 -15.75
N MET A 302 1.26 7.13 -16.57
CA MET A 302 2.66 7.14 -16.13
C MET A 302 3.42 8.18 -16.95
N ALA A 303 4.16 9.05 -16.27
CA ALA A 303 5.08 9.99 -16.90
C ALA A 303 6.50 9.82 -16.35
N ILE A 304 7.47 10.26 -17.14
CA ILE A 304 8.89 10.28 -16.79
C ILE A 304 9.39 11.71 -16.94
N GLY A 305 10.08 12.23 -15.93
CA GLY A 305 10.73 13.54 -15.96
C GLY A 305 12.10 13.50 -15.29
N ARG A 306 13.00 14.42 -15.65
CA ARG A 306 14.32 14.54 -15.01
C ARG A 306 14.24 15.05 -13.57
N THR A 307 13.11 15.61 -13.19
CA THR A 307 12.78 16.07 -11.84
C THR A 307 11.35 15.67 -11.50
N PHE A 308 11.02 15.68 -10.20
CA PHE A 308 9.64 15.48 -9.76
C PHE A 308 8.69 16.52 -10.39
N HIS A 309 9.10 17.80 -10.44
CA HIS A 309 8.34 18.88 -11.08
C HIS A 309 7.92 18.53 -12.51
N GLU A 310 8.86 18.09 -13.33
CA GLU A 310 8.56 17.71 -14.72
C GLU A 310 7.65 16.47 -14.76
N SER A 311 7.99 15.45 -13.97
CA SER A 311 7.30 14.16 -13.99
C SER A 311 5.82 14.28 -13.56
N VAL A 312 5.55 15.00 -12.46
CA VAL A 312 4.19 15.14 -11.92
C VAL A 312 3.28 15.95 -12.84
N GLN A 313 3.79 17.05 -13.41
CA GLN A 313 2.99 17.88 -14.35
C GLN A 313 2.68 17.13 -15.64
N LYS A 314 3.66 16.38 -16.18
CA LYS A 314 3.41 15.50 -17.34
C LYS A 314 2.39 14.42 -17.02
N ALA A 315 2.43 13.84 -15.82
CA ALA A 315 1.46 12.83 -15.41
C ALA A 315 0.04 13.42 -15.35
N LEU A 316 -0.13 14.61 -14.74
CA LEU A 316 -1.41 15.31 -14.68
C LEU A 316 -1.98 15.61 -16.08
N ALA A 317 -1.14 16.14 -16.98
CA ALA A 317 -1.55 16.43 -18.35
C ALA A 317 -1.89 15.17 -19.17
N SER A 318 -1.32 14.02 -18.81
CA SER A 318 -1.52 12.74 -19.52
C SER A 318 -2.73 11.93 -19.01
N LEU A 319 -3.54 12.48 -18.10
CA LEU A 319 -4.71 11.79 -17.54
C LEU A 319 -5.91 11.73 -18.50
N GLU A 320 -5.85 12.43 -19.64
CA GLU A 320 -6.97 12.54 -20.58
C GLU A 320 -8.26 13.04 -19.89
N THR A 321 -8.09 14.01 -18.99
CA THR A 321 -9.16 14.72 -18.25
C THR A 321 -9.27 16.18 -18.64
N GLY A 322 -8.42 16.65 -19.56
CA GLY A 322 -8.33 18.06 -19.97
C GLY A 322 -7.43 18.93 -19.09
N LEU A 323 -6.76 18.33 -18.10
CA LEU A 323 -5.76 19.02 -17.29
C LEU A 323 -4.53 19.37 -18.13
N THR A 324 -3.91 20.50 -17.80
CA THR A 324 -2.64 20.97 -18.35
C THR A 324 -1.51 21.02 -17.32
N GLY A 325 -1.82 20.74 -16.05
CA GLY A 325 -0.89 20.68 -14.94
C GLY A 325 -1.66 20.73 -13.63
N PHE A 326 -1.26 21.62 -12.72
CA PHE A 326 -1.98 21.90 -11.48
C PHE A 326 -3.17 22.84 -11.68
N ASP A 327 -3.99 22.63 -12.71
CA ASP A 327 -5.13 23.51 -13.03
C ASP A 327 -6.00 23.78 -11.78
N GLU A 328 -6.38 25.04 -11.60
CA GLU A 328 -7.19 25.50 -10.47
C GLU A 328 -8.44 24.64 -10.26
N ILE A 329 -8.82 24.47 -9.00
CA ILE A 329 -10.03 23.76 -8.61
C ILE A 329 -10.82 24.61 -7.61
N ASP A 330 -12.14 24.68 -7.78
CA ASP A 330 -12.99 25.41 -6.84
C ASP A 330 -13.06 24.67 -5.50
N ILE A 331 -12.79 25.39 -4.41
CA ILE A 331 -12.98 24.89 -3.04
C ILE A 331 -14.17 25.65 -2.43
N PRO A 332 -15.34 25.00 -2.29
CA PRO A 332 -16.52 25.66 -1.73
C PRO A 332 -16.24 26.24 -0.34
N GLY A 333 -16.42 27.55 -0.19
CA GLY A 333 -16.17 28.29 1.05
C GLY A 333 -14.78 28.94 1.14
N ALA A 334 -13.88 28.71 0.18
CA ALA A 334 -12.63 29.46 0.11
C ALA A 334 -12.88 30.98 -0.02
N PRO A 335 -11.99 31.83 0.52
CA PRO A 335 -10.70 31.52 1.15
C PRO A 335 -10.78 31.19 2.66
N ASP A 336 -11.94 30.82 3.20
CA ASP A 336 -12.04 30.43 4.61
C ASP A 336 -11.16 29.20 4.91
N VAL A 337 -10.28 29.33 5.89
CA VAL A 337 -9.30 28.28 6.25
C VAL A 337 -10.00 27.01 6.69
N ALA A 338 -11.12 27.10 7.42
CA ALA A 338 -11.83 25.91 7.87
C ALA A 338 -12.46 25.14 6.69
N ALA A 339 -12.98 25.85 5.68
CA ALA A 339 -13.46 25.24 4.45
C ALA A 339 -12.34 24.54 3.65
N ILE A 340 -11.17 25.16 3.52
CA ILE A 340 -10.01 24.57 2.84
C ILE A 340 -9.50 23.34 3.57
N THR A 341 -9.34 23.42 4.90
CA THR A 341 -8.97 22.28 5.76
C THR A 341 -9.96 21.12 5.62
N ALA A 342 -11.27 21.41 5.57
CA ALA A 342 -12.30 20.39 5.37
C ALA A 342 -12.26 19.76 3.96
N ALA A 343 -11.76 20.46 2.96
CA ALA A 343 -11.54 19.90 1.63
C ALA A 343 -10.27 19.03 1.61
N LEU A 344 -9.17 19.46 2.23
CA LEU A 344 -7.91 18.74 2.32
C LEU A 344 -8.01 17.43 3.12
N SER A 345 -8.87 17.38 4.13
CA SER A 345 -9.07 16.17 4.95
C SER A 345 -9.71 15.01 4.19
N LYS A 346 -10.39 15.30 3.07
CA LYS A 346 -11.01 14.28 2.22
C LYS A 346 -9.97 13.66 1.30
N GLN A 347 -9.93 12.33 1.29
CA GLN A 347 -9.15 11.56 0.33
C GLN A 347 -9.95 11.47 -0.97
N THR A 348 -9.64 12.33 -1.95
CA THR A 348 -10.37 12.39 -3.23
C THR A 348 -9.41 12.27 -4.42
N PRO A 349 -9.89 11.90 -5.62
CA PRO A 349 -9.08 11.88 -6.84
C PRO A 349 -8.32 13.18 -7.12
N ASP A 350 -8.93 14.32 -6.81
CA ASP A 350 -8.35 15.65 -7.06
C ASP A 350 -7.54 16.19 -5.87
N ARG A 351 -7.27 15.39 -4.82
CA ARG A 351 -6.64 15.89 -3.58
C ARG A 351 -5.30 16.58 -3.83
N LEU A 352 -4.49 16.10 -4.78
CA LEU A 352 -3.23 16.74 -5.16
C LEU A 352 -3.45 18.16 -5.74
N ARG A 353 -4.51 18.38 -6.52
CA ARG A 353 -4.90 19.71 -7.03
C ARG A 353 -5.51 20.57 -5.93
N THR A 354 -6.28 19.98 -5.02
CA THR A 354 -6.79 20.67 -3.82
C THR A 354 -5.66 21.19 -2.95
N ILE A 355 -4.57 20.41 -2.80
CA ILE A 355 -3.33 20.85 -2.13
C ILE A 355 -2.76 22.08 -2.84
N ALA A 356 -2.50 22.00 -4.14
CA ALA A 356 -2.02 23.14 -4.93
C ALA A 356 -2.93 24.38 -4.82
N GLN A 357 -4.24 24.20 -4.80
CA GLN A 357 -5.17 25.30 -4.62
C GLN A 357 -5.12 25.90 -3.20
N ALA A 358 -4.97 25.06 -2.17
CA ALA A 358 -4.77 25.53 -0.80
C ALA A 358 -3.49 26.37 -0.67
N MET A 359 -2.44 25.99 -1.40
CA MET A 359 -1.19 26.76 -1.51
C MET A 359 -1.45 28.17 -2.08
N ARG A 360 -2.21 28.28 -3.17
CA ARG A 360 -2.64 29.57 -3.77
C ARG A 360 -3.51 30.42 -2.84
N HIS A 361 -4.26 29.78 -1.95
CA HIS A 361 -5.05 30.46 -0.91
C HIS A 361 -4.22 30.83 0.34
N GLY A 362 -2.91 30.60 0.33
CA GLY A 362 -1.99 31.06 1.36
C GLY A 362 -1.81 30.13 2.56
N LEU A 363 -2.29 28.87 2.50
CA LEU A 363 -1.96 27.88 3.53
C LEU A 363 -0.48 27.50 3.44
N SER A 364 0.16 27.31 4.59
CA SER A 364 1.54 26.85 4.68
C SER A 364 1.67 25.35 4.40
N ASP A 365 2.89 24.89 4.09
CA ASP A 365 3.15 23.46 3.91
C ASP A 365 2.88 22.68 5.21
N ASP A 366 3.18 23.26 6.38
CA ASP A 366 2.92 22.65 7.69
C ASP A 366 1.41 22.48 7.96
N ASP A 367 0.60 23.49 7.62
CA ASP A 367 -0.87 23.41 7.76
C ASP A 367 -1.45 22.31 6.87
N ILE A 368 -0.94 22.18 5.65
CA ILE A 368 -1.36 21.15 4.70
C ILE A 368 -0.90 19.77 5.18
N GLN A 369 0.33 19.64 5.65
CA GLN A 369 0.90 18.39 6.16
C GLN A 369 0.09 17.87 7.36
N ALA A 370 -0.26 18.75 8.30
CA ALA A 370 -1.02 18.40 9.50
C ALA A 370 -2.39 17.76 9.19
N VAL A 371 -2.98 18.10 8.04
CA VAL A 371 -4.29 17.58 7.60
C VAL A 371 -4.16 16.38 6.67
N THR A 372 -3.12 16.34 5.85
CA THR A 372 -2.99 15.39 4.75
C THR A 372 -2.06 14.23 5.04
N ALA A 373 -1.10 14.42 5.94
CA ALA A 373 0.05 13.55 6.20
C ALA A 373 0.93 13.31 4.95
N PHE A 374 0.84 14.16 3.93
CA PHE A 374 1.76 14.13 2.80
C PHE A 374 3.18 14.43 3.27
N ASP A 375 4.18 13.74 2.70
CA ASP A 375 5.57 14.00 3.08
C ASP A 375 5.96 15.46 2.75
N PRO A 376 6.61 16.18 3.67
CA PRO A 376 7.04 17.57 3.46
C PRO A 376 7.86 17.77 2.18
N TRP A 377 8.62 16.76 1.75
CA TRP A 377 9.39 16.82 0.53
C TRP A 377 8.49 17.04 -0.69
N PHE A 378 7.38 16.31 -0.81
CA PHE A 378 6.45 16.48 -1.93
C PHE A 378 5.74 17.83 -1.87
N LEU A 379 5.30 18.25 -0.68
CA LEU A 379 4.65 19.56 -0.48
C LEU A 379 5.58 20.69 -0.92
N ALA A 380 6.85 20.67 -0.51
CA ALA A 380 7.83 21.69 -0.91
C ALA A 380 8.06 21.73 -2.44
N ARG A 381 8.09 20.57 -3.12
CA ARG A 381 8.22 20.54 -4.58
C ARG A 381 6.95 21.03 -5.30
N ILE A 382 5.77 20.77 -4.75
CA ILE A 382 4.53 21.31 -5.30
C ILE A 382 4.51 22.83 -5.10
N ARG A 383 4.90 23.31 -3.92
CA ARG A 383 5.04 24.74 -3.61
C ARG A 383 5.91 25.47 -4.63
N GLU A 384 7.08 24.92 -4.94
CA GLU A 384 8.00 25.47 -5.95
C GLU A 384 7.35 25.60 -7.35
N ILE A 385 6.39 24.74 -7.70
CA ILE A 385 5.61 24.87 -8.94
C ILE A 385 4.62 26.02 -8.82
N ILE A 386 3.88 26.09 -7.73
CA ILE A 386 2.85 27.12 -7.50
C ILE A 386 3.48 28.50 -7.43
N ASP A 387 4.60 28.66 -6.72
CA ASP A 387 5.34 29.91 -6.63
C ASP A 387 5.89 30.37 -8.00
N ALA A 388 6.09 29.45 -8.95
CA ALA A 388 6.54 29.77 -10.31
C ALA A 388 5.39 30.07 -11.29
N GLU A 389 4.14 29.77 -10.93
CA GLU A 389 2.95 30.17 -11.70
C GLU A 389 2.59 31.65 -11.49
N GLU A 390 2.96 32.22 -10.33
CA GLU A 390 2.80 33.64 -9.96
C GLU A 390 3.88 34.55 -10.57
#